data_AF-A0AAX2FAB6-F1
#
_entry.id   AF-A0AAX2FAB6-F1
#
_cell.length_a   1.000
_cell.length_b   1.000
_cell.length_c   1.000
_cell.angle_alpha   90.00
_cell.angle_beta   90.00
_cell.angle_gamma   90.00
#
_symmetry.space_group_name_H-M   'P 1'
#
loop_
_entity.id
_entity.type
_entity.pdbx_description
1 polymer ?
#
loop_
_entity_poly.entity_id
_entity_poly.type
_entity_poly.pdbx_seq_one_letter_code
_entity_poly.pdbx_strand_id
1 'polypeptide(L)'
;MGGEFANDTKKVYKVPSGMTESNQSKRDHYIYVTVTGNKTKILAEPKRESQILYEVSNEMVKAWIPEKVQNDEYMKISTFNGNTGYVQKEYVLTDIKYSFVFEKDHEGMWKIINIDSIW
;
A
#
# COMPACT_ATOMS: atom_id res chain seq x y z
N MET A 1 -16.72 3.94 -9.81
CA MET A 1 -15.76 2.82 -9.74
C MET A 1 -15.78 2.13 -11.10
N GLY A 2 -14.78 2.41 -11.94
CA GLY A 2 -14.63 1.76 -13.25
C GLY A 2 -13.68 0.57 -13.14
N GLY A 3 -13.72 -0.38 -14.07
CA GLY A 3 -12.86 -1.56 -14.11
C GLY A 3 -12.97 -2.25 -15.48
N GLU A 4 -12.03 -3.13 -15.81
CA GLU A 4 -11.99 -3.82 -17.11
C GLU A 4 -11.94 -5.34 -16.95
N PHE A 5 -12.55 -6.06 -17.90
CA PHE A 5 -12.38 -7.50 -17.98
C PHE A 5 -10.98 -7.81 -18.51
N ALA A 6 -10.23 -8.62 -17.78
CA ALA A 6 -8.85 -8.97 -18.15
C ALA A 6 -8.76 -10.02 -19.26
N ASN A 7 -9.90 -10.55 -19.72
CA ASN A 7 -9.99 -11.48 -20.84
C ASN A 7 -11.38 -11.44 -21.50
N ASP A 8 -11.44 -11.94 -22.73
CA ASP A 8 -12.66 -11.96 -23.55
C ASP A 8 -13.75 -12.87 -23.00
N THR A 9 -13.36 -13.87 -22.20
CA THR A 9 -14.32 -14.75 -21.50
C THR A 9 -15.05 -14.05 -20.36
N LYS A 10 -14.64 -12.81 -20.01
CA LYS A 10 -15.20 -11.98 -18.92
C LYS A 10 -15.20 -12.67 -17.55
N LYS A 11 -14.36 -13.68 -17.36
CA LYS A 11 -14.26 -14.44 -16.10
C LYS A 11 -13.39 -13.76 -15.05
N VAL A 12 -12.59 -12.78 -15.46
CA VAL A 12 -11.66 -12.06 -14.60
C VAL A 12 -11.93 -10.57 -14.77
N TYR A 13 -12.34 -9.89 -13.71
CA TYR A 13 -12.64 -8.46 -13.69
C TYR A 13 -11.64 -7.74 -12.80
N LYS A 14 -10.95 -6.74 -13.34
CA LYS A 14 -9.95 -5.93 -12.64
C LYS A 14 -10.59 -4.62 -12.20
N VAL A 15 -10.57 -4.37 -10.91
CA VAL A 15 -10.93 -3.06 -10.33
C VAL A 15 -9.63 -2.32 -9.99
N PRO A 16 -9.50 -1.03 -10.31
CA PRO A 16 -8.43 -0.18 -9.82
C PRO A 16 -8.64 0.08 -8.32
N SER A 17 -8.34 -0.92 -7.51
CA SER A 17 -7.78 -0.72 -6.17
C SER A 17 -6.28 -0.88 -6.35
N GLY A 18 -5.47 0.08 -5.87
CA GLY A 18 -4.04 0.23 -6.19
C GLY A 18 -3.32 -1.09 -6.41
N MET A 19 -2.63 -1.22 -7.56
CA MET A 19 -1.95 -2.43 -8.06
C MET A 19 -1.38 -3.33 -6.97
N THR A 20 -2.18 -4.25 -6.43
CA THR A 20 -1.70 -5.34 -5.56
C THR A 20 -1.47 -6.55 -6.43
N GLU A 21 -0.21 -6.93 -6.62
CA GLU A 21 0.17 -8.15 -7.34
C GLU A 21 -0.42 -9.39 -6.64
N SER A 22 -1.41 -10.02 -7.25
CA SER A 22 -2.22 -11.10 -6.65
C SER A 22 -1.53 -12.47 -6.57
N ASN A 23 -0.25 -12.57 -6.91
CA ASN A 23 0.51 -13.83 -6.88
C ASN A 23 1.50 -13.91 -5.70
N GLN A 24 1.49 -12.94 -4.78
CA GLN A 24 2.37 -12.98 -3.61
C GLN A 24 1.74 -13.76 -2.46
N SER A 25 2.52 -14.67 -1.86
CA SER A 25 2.13 -15.43 -0.68
C SER A 25 1.85 -14.51 0.51
N LYS A 26 0.56 -14.28 0.77
CA LYS A 26 -0.12 -14.05 2.06
C LYS A 26 0.39 -13.02 3.10
N ARG A 27 1.42 -12.19 2.92
CA ARG A 27 1.89 -11.36 4.06
C ARG A 27 2.24 -9.90 3.86
N ASP A 28 2.39 -9.39 2.64
CA ASP A 28 2.83 -8.00 2.46
C ASP A 28 1.99 -7.29 1.40
N HIS A 29 0.85 -6.74 1.83
CA HIS A 29 0.07 -5.84 0.99
C HIS A 29 0.81 -4.51 0.85
N TYR A 30 1.01 -4.04 -0.37
CA TYR A 30 1.57 -2.73 -0.62
C TYR A 30 0.66 -1.90 -1.53
N ILE A 31 0.76 -0.59 -1.38
CA ILE A 31 0.13 0.41 -2.25
C ILE A 31 1.20 1.33 -2.82
N TYR A 32 0.87 2.00 -3.92
CA TYR A 32 1.68 3.10 -4.43
C TYR A 32 1.24 4.41 -3.79
N VAL A 33 2.20 5.15 -3.26
CA VAL A 33 1.99 6.44 -2.58
C VAL A 33 3.04 7.44 -3.02
N THR A 34 2.80 8.72 -2.77
CA THR A 34 3.79 9.77 -2.99
C THR A 34 4.38 10.20 -1.65
N VAL A 35 5.70 10.12 -1.50
CA VAL A 35 6.41 10.79 -0.41
C VAL A 35 6.62 12.24 -0.82
N THR A 36 5.95 13.14 -0.12
CA THR A 36 5.92 14.57 -0.38
C THR A 36 6.96 15.32 0.45
N GLY A 37 7.30 16.53 0.02
CA GLY A 37 8.28 17.40 0.68
C GLY A 37 9.61 17.49 -0.08
N ASN A 38 10.49 18.35 0.40
CA ASN A 38 11.83 18.54 -0.15
C ASN A 38 12.84 17.88 0.80
N LYS A 39 13.64 16.93 0.28
CA LYS A 39 14.60 16.14 1.06
C LYS A 39 13.98 15.43 2.27
N THR A 40 12.84 14.79 2.04
CA THR A 40 12.18 13.97 3.05
C THR A 40 13.06 12.78 3.42
N LYS A 41 13.34 12.64 4.71
CA LYS A 41 14.30 11.66 5.25
C LYS A 41 13.70 10.26 5.28
N ILE A 42 14.43 9.30 4.75
CA ILE A 42 14.12 7.88 4.86
C ILE A 42 15.04 7.23 5.88
N LEU A 43 14.44 6.58 6.88
CA LEU A 43 15.10 6.08 8.07
C LEU A 43 15.34 4.58 8.01
N ALA A 44 16.37 4.10 8.72
CA ALA A 44 16.68 2.68 8.83
C ALA A 44 15.67 1.90 9.69
N GLU A 45 15.05 2.58 10.66
CA GLU A 45 14.08 2.02 11.60
C GLU A 45 12.92 3.01 11.82
N PRO A 46 11.70 2.55 12.18
CA PRO A 46 10.52 3.40 12.39
C PRO A 46 10.58 4.14 13.73
N LYS A 47 11.57 5.02 13.90
CA LYS A 47 11.76 5.87 15.08
C LYS A 47 12.49 7.15 14.72
N ARG A 48 12.17 8.26 15.39
CA ARG A 48 12.67 9.60 15.07
C ARG A 48 14.20 9.73 15.09
N GLU A 49 14.85 9.08 16.06
CA GLU A 49 16.31 9.12 16.26
C GLU A 49 17.08 8.11 15.38
N SER A 50 16.42 7.48 14.41
CA SER A 50 17.05 6.48 13.55
C SER A 50 18.01 7.12 12.55
N GLN A 51 18.98 6.33 12.10
CA GLN A 51 19.89 6.72 11.03
C GLN A 51 19.11 7.03 9.74
N ILE A 52 19.48 8.15 9.10
CA ILE A 52 18.99 8.51 7.77
C ILE A 52 19.75 7.66 6.75
N LEU A 53 19.02 6.87 5.96
CA LEU A 53 19.58 6.08 4.87
C LEU A 53 19.78 6.93 3.60
N TYR A 54 18.75 7.70 3.23
CA TYR A 54 18.74 8.58 2.07
C TYR A 54 17.58 9.59 2.19
N GLU A 55 17.52 10.52 1.24
CA GLU A 55 16.47 11.53 1.15
C GLU A 55 15.76 11.40 -0.20
N VAL A 56 14.45 11.65 -0.22
CA VAL A 56 13.62 11.68 -1.44
C VAL A 56 12.89 13.01 -1.55
N SER A 57 12.41 13.37 -2.73
CA SER A 57 11.65 14.62 -2.94
C SER A 57 10.50 14.41 -3.90
N ASN A 58 9.27 14.49 -3.39
CA ASN A 58 8.03 14.28 -4.15
C ASN A 58 8.05 13.00 -5.01
N GLU A 59 8.51 11.90 -4.42
CA GLU A 59 8.79 10.65 -5.13
C GLU A 59 7.66 9.63 -4.89
N MET A 60 7.27 8.93 -5.96
CA MET A 60 6.33 7.82 -5.85
C MET A 60 7.06 6.55 -5.44
N VAL A 61 6.52 5.84 -4.45
CA VAL A 61 7.14 4.65 -3.83
C VAL A 61 6.11 3.56 -3.59
N LYS A 62 6.57 2.32 -3.43
CA LYS A 62 5.76 1.23 -2.84
C LYS A 62 5.76 1.41 -1.33
N ALA A 63 4.60 1.37 -0.69
CA ALA A 63 4.44 1.44 0.77
C ALA A 63 3.68 0.21 1.28
N TRP A 64 4.20 -0.43 2.33
CA TRP A 64 3.59 -1.62 2.93
C TRP A 64 2.48 -1.21 3.90
N ILE A 65 1.32 -1.85 3.79
CA ILE A 65 0.21 -1.74 4.74
C ILE A 65 0.51 -2.70 5.90
N PRO A 66 0.67 -2.20 7.14
CA PRO A 66 0.97 -3.06 8.27
C PRO A 66 -0.23 -3.94 8.64
N GLU A 67 -0.01 -5.23 8.94
CA GLU A 67 -1.06 -6.17 9.38
C GLU A 67 -1.65 -5.82 10.76
N LYS A 68 -0.93 -5.03 11.56
CA LYS A 68 -1.33 -4.58 12.90
C LYS A 68 -0.93 -3.13 13.09
N VAL A 69 -1.75 -2.36 13.81
CA VAL A 69 -1.52 -0.96 14.21
C VAL A 69 -0.35 -0.85 15.20
N GLN A 70 0.87 -1.24 14.82
CA GLN A 70 2.09 -1.07 15.62
C GLN A 70 3.05 -0.13 14.88
N ASN A 71 3.40 0.96 15.57
CA ASN A 71 4.10 2.16 15.04
C ASN A 71 3.35 2.85 13.90
N ASP A 72 2.20 3.40 14.27
CA ASP A 72 1.25 4.07 13.37
C ASP A 72 1.80 5.36 12.73
N GLU A 73 2.95 5.85 13.17
CA GLU A 73 3.56 7.08 12.66
C GLU A 73 4.46 6.85 11.45
N TYR A 74 4.90 5.61 11.19
CA TYR A 74 5.87 5.31 10.14
C TYR A 74 5.35 4.25 9.17
N MET A 75 5.70 4.39 7.90
CA MET A 75 5.46 3.40 6.87
C MET A 75 6.77 2.90 6.28
N LYS A 76 6.86 1.57 6.12
CA LYS A 76 7.92 0.96 5.32
C LYS A 76 7.66 1.27 3.85
N ILE A 77 8.69 1.71 3.14
CA ILE A 77 8.63 2.06 1.73
C ILE A 77 9.77 1.44 0.92
N SER A 78 9.60 1.43 -0.39
CA SER A 78 10.61 1.07 -1.38
C SER A 78 10.49 1.96 -2.60
N THR A 79 11.58 2.62 -2.94
CA THR A 79 11.73 3.38 -4.19
C THR A 79 11.75 2.44 -5.39
N PHE A 80 11.47 2.96 -6.58
CA PHE A 80 11.54 2.16 -7.81
C PHE A 80 12.95 1.64 -8.12
N ASN A 81 13.98 2.28 -7.57
CA ASN A 81 15.37 1.85 -7.70
C ASN A 81 15.76 0.76 -6.69
N GLY A 82 14.81 0.30 -5.86
CA GLY A 82 15.00 -0.82 -4.93
C GLY A 82 15.51 -0.44 -3.54
N ASN A 83 15.72 0.85 -3.25
CA ASN A 83 16.09 1.29 -1.90
C ASN A 83 14.87 1.21 -0.98
N THR A 84 15.05 0.60 0.19
CA THR A 84 13.99 0.42 1.20
C THR A 84 14.29 1.21 2.48
N GLY A 85 13.26 1.53 3.25
CA GLY A 85 13.40 2.21 4.54
C GLY A 85 12.05 2.64 5.11
N TYR A 86 12.07 3.53 6.10
CA TYR A 86 10.88 4.01 6.79
C TYR A 86 10.70 5.52 6.63
N VAL A 87 9.48 5.96 6.40
CA VAL A 87 9.10 7.38 6.31
C VAL A 87 7.97 7.67 7.27
N GLN A 88 7.89 8.89 7.81
CA GLN A 88 6.74 9.30 8.61
C GLN A 88 5.50 9.44 7.74
N LYS A 89 4.37 8.92 8.22
CA LYS A 89 3.07 8.94 7.54
C LYS A 89 2.64 10.35 7.14
N GLU A 90 3.01 11.39 7.92
CA GLU A 90 2.68 12.79 7.61
C GLU A 90 3.24 13.28 6.26
N TYR A 91 4.32 12.67 5.76
CA TYR A 91 4.88 12.97 4.44
C TYR A 91 4.30 12.09 3.34
N VAL A 92 3.43 11.14 3.65
CA VAL A 92 2.87 10.20 2.67
C VAL A 92 1.50 10.68 2.20
N LEU A 93 1.39 10.93 0.90
CA LEU A 93 0.14 11.27 0.24
C LEU A 93 -0.40 10.08 -0.55
N THR A 94 -1.68 9.75 -0.33
CA THR A 94 -2.44 8.79 -1.14
C THR A 94 -3.91 9.16 -1.17
N ASP A 95 -4.59 8.78 -2.26
CA ASP A 95 -6.05 8.84 -2.37
C ASP A 95 -6.73 7.56 -1.86
N ILE A 96 -5.95 6.51 -1.55
CA ILE A 96 -6.45 5.21 -1.06
C ILE A 96 -6.61 5.24 0.46
N LYS A 97 -7.86 5.29 0.94
CA LYS A 97 -8.17 5.40 2.38
C LYS A 97 -8.58 4.10 3.05
N TYR A 98 -9.21 3.20 2.29
CA TYR A 98 -9.81 1.98 2.82
C TYR A 98 -9.34 0.77 2.03
N SER A 99 -9.24 -0.37 2.71
CA SER A 99 -9.16 -1.69 2.11
C SER A 99 -10.50 -2.42 2.30
N PHE A 100 -10.83 -3.30 1.36
CA PHE A 100 -12.05 -4.10 1.38
C PHE A 100 -11.68 -5.57 1.25
N VAL A 101 -12.20 -6.41 2.15
CA VAL A 101 -12.05 -7.86 2.07
C VAL A 101 -13.35 -8.47 1.57
N PHE A 102 -13.26 -9.27 0.51
CA PHE A 102 -14.40 -9.96 -0.10
C PHE A 102 -14.27 -11.47 0.07
N GLU A 103 -15.38 -12.12 0.38
CA GLU A 103 -15.50 -13.59 0.42
C GLU A 103 -16.65 -14.03 -0.48
N LYS A 104 -16.49 -15.19 -1.13
CA LYS A 104 -17.62 -15.86 -1.81
C LYS A 104 -18.37 -16.71 -0.80
N ASP A 105 -19.68 -16.54 -0.73
CA ASP A 105 -20.52 -17.44 0.04
C ASP A 105 -20.71 -18.81 -0.64
N HIS A 106 -21.47 -19.68 0.03
CA HIS A 106 -21.76 -21.05 -0.43
C HIS A 106 -22.58 -21.11 -1.72
N GLU A 107 -23.24 -20.01 -2.12
CA GLU A 107 -23.98 -19.87 -3.37
C GLU A 107 -23.13 -19.20 -4.47
N GLY A 108 -21.88 -18.85 -4.15
CA GLY A 108 -20.93 -18.24 -5.08
C GLY A 108 -21.06 -16.71 -5.21
N MET A 109 -21.86 -16.07 -4.36
CA MET A 109 -22.05 -14.62 -4.33
C MET A 109 -20.93 -13.93 -3.53
N TRP A 110 -20.40 -12.83 -4.07
CA TRP A 110 -19.40 -12.02 -3.37
C TRP A 110 -20.03 -11.13 -2.30
N LYS A 111 -19.49 -11.18 -1.08
CA LYS A 111 -19.87 -10.32 0.03
C LYS A 111 -18.64 -9.63 0.60
N ILE A 112 -18.79 -8.36 0.97
CA ILE A 112 -17.79 -7.65 1.77
C ILE A 112 -17.88 -8.20 3.19
N ILE A 113 -16.76 -8.70 3.70
CA ILE A 113 -16.66 -9.24 5.07
C ILE A 113 -15.85 -8.33 5.99
N ASN A 114 -15.03 -7.43 5.44
CA ASN A 114 -14.35 -6.40 6.21
C ASN A 114 -14.07 -5.13 5.40
N ILE A 115 -14.07 -3.98 6.08
CA ILE A 115 -13.64 -2.68 5.59
C ILE A 115 -12.70 -2.10 6.65
N ASP A 116 -11.41 -2.00 6.33
CA ASP A 116 -10.41 -1.46 7.24
C ASP A 116 -9.88 -0.10 6.74
N SER A 117 -9.65 0.83 7.66
CA SER A 117 -8.85 2.03 7.37
C SER A 117 -7.40 1.62 7.16
N ILE A 118 -6.77 2.12 6.10
CA ILE A 118 -5.33 1.96 5.87
C ILE A 118 -4.54 2.97 6.73
N TRP A 119 -5.23 4.01 7.20
CA TRP A 119 -4.68 5.13 7.95
C TRP A 119 -5.00 5.04 9.42
#